data_AF-A0A7K2X061-F1
#
_entry.id   AF-A0A7K2X061-F1
#
_cell.length_a   1.000
_cell.length_b   1.000
_cell.length_c   1.000
_cell.angle_alpha   90.00
_cell.angle_beta   90.00
_cell.angle_gamma   90.00
#
_symmetry.space_group_name_H-M   'P 1'
#
loop_
_entity.id
_entity.type
_entity.pdbx_description
1 polymer ?
#
loop_
_entity_poly.entity_id
_entity_poly.type
_entity_poly.pdbx_seq_one_letter_code
_entity_poly.pdbx_strand_id
1 'polypeptide(L)'
;MMPAQETAGATSDPDGLEDRLRRLATIWSRAIFPASATSLTRTEFEALLLPLARELSGALHARHFDPAPAGGVGAALVAAHCTDPEALGRTLGVVDAYLVLYCGTETLPADEARARCARLQHALA
;
A
#
# COMPACT_ATOMS: atom_id res chain seq x y z
N MET A 1 12.37 -44.13 -16.18
CA MET A 1 13.23 -43.27 -15.35
C MET A 1 12.70 -41.85 -15.52
N MET A 2 12.04 -41.31 -14.49
CA MET A 2 11.43 -39.97 -14.51
C MET A 2 12.53 -38.90 -14.59
N PRO A 3 12.40 -37.82 -15.38
CA PRO A 3 13.26 -36.67 -15.20
C PRO A 3 12.87 -35.97 -13.89
N ALA A 4 13.87 -35.70 -13.08
CA ALA A 4 13.78 -35.01 -11.80
C ALA A 4 13.15 -33.62 -11.98
N GLN A 5 12.09 -33.35 -11.21
CA GLN A 5 11.54 -32.00 -11.08
C GLN A 5 12.54 -31.17 -10.28
N GLU A 6 13.24 -30.31 -11.00
CA GLU A 6 14.17 -29.31 -10.49
C GLU A 6 13.43 -28.38 -9.52
N THR A 7 13.70 -28.58 -8.23
CA THR A 7 13.22 -27.71 -7.16
C THR A 7 14.35 -26.73 -6.86
N ALA A 8 14.35 -25.54 -7.45
CA ALA A 8 15.09 -24.37 -6.93
C ALA A 8 14.85 -23.13 -7.80
N GLY A 9 14.10 -22.17 -7.25
CA GLY A 9 14.04 -20.83 -7.82
C GLY A 9 12.71 -20.14 -7.59
N ALA A 10 12.25 -20.03 -6.34
CA ALA A 10 11.34 -18.94 -5.99
C ALA A 10 12.15 -17.63 -6.09
N THR A 11 12.39 -17.18 -7.33
CA THR A 11 12.74 -15.79 -7.61
C THR A 11 11.66 -14.97 -6.95
N SER A 12 12.04 -14.13 -5.99
CA SER A 12 11.15 -13.13 -5.40
C SER A 12 10.58 -12.33 -6.57
N ASP A 13 9.36 -12.66 -6.97
CA ASP A 13 8.72 -12.17 -8.19
C ASP A 13 8.49 -10.66 -8.02
N PRO A 14 9.39 -9.81 -8.58
CA PRO A 14 9.30 -8.38 -8.39
C PRO A 14 8.08 -7.84 -9.15
N ASP A 15 7.71 -8.49 -10.25
CA ASP A 15 6.51 -8.22 -11.04
C ASP A 15 5.23 -8.52 -10.22
N GLY A 16 5.25 -9.56 -9.38
CA GLY A 16 4.15 -9.96 -8.52
C GLY A 16 3.90 -9.00 -7.37
N LEU A 17 4.91 -8.38 -6.77
CA LEU A 17 4.71 -7.30 -5.79
C LEU A 17 4.21 -6.03 -6.47
N GLU A 18 4.80 -5.66 -7.59
CA GLU A 18 4.42 -4.48 -8.35
C GLU A 18 2.97 -4.56 -8.86
N ASP A 19 2.53 -5.73 -9.32
CA ASP A 19 1.14 -5.96 -9.74
C ASP A 19 0.17 -5.90 -8.55
N ARG A 20 0.57 -6.41 -7.38
CA ARG A 20 -0.22 -6.31 -6.14
C ARG A 20 -0.35 -4.86 -5.68
N LEU A 21 0.73 -4.09 -5.76
CA LEU A 21 0.73 -2.65 -5.49
C LEU A 21 -0.14 -1.87 -6.46
N ARG A 22 -0.12 -2.22 -7.76
CA ARG A 22 -1.01 -1.62 -8.76
C ARG A 22 -2.47 -1.89 -8.43
N ARG A 23 -2.83 -3.12 -8.05
CA ARG A 23 -4.20 -3.46 -7.60
C ARG A 23 -4.61 -2.67 -6.36
N LEU A 24 -3.71 -2.54 -5.37
CA LEU A 24 -3.94 -1.71 -4.20
C LEU A 24 -4.20 -0.24 -4.59
N ALA A 25 -3.36 0.33 -5.45
CA ALA A 25 -3.52 1.70 -5.94
C ALA A 25 -4.82 1.89 -6.73
N THR A 26 -5.24 0.92 -7.55
CA THR A 26 -6.53 0.96 -8.26
C THR A 26 -7.71 0.98 -7.27
N ILE A 27 -7.69 0.12 -6.25
CA ILE A 27 -8.74 0.05 -5.21
C ILE A 27 -8.77 1.35 -4.40
N TRP A 28 -7.59 1.83 -4.02
CA TRP A 28 -7.43 3.08 -3.28
C TRP A 28 -7.97 4.28 -4.07
N SER A 29 -7.56 4.42 -5.33
CA SER A 29 -8.05 5.46 -6.25
C SER A 29 -9.57 5.41 -6.36
N ARG A 30 -10.16 4.24 -6.61
CA ARG A 30 -11.63 4.08 -6.68
C ARG A 30 -12.34 4.48 -5.40
N ALA A 31 -11.75 4.21 -4.23
CA ALA A 31 -12.33 4.56 -2.95
C ALA A 31 -12.33 6.07 -2.74
N ILE A 32 -11.22 6.76 -2.99
CA ILE A 32 -11.09 8.17 -2.57
C ILE A 32 -11.39 9.18 -3.68
N PHE A 33 -11.32 8.79 -4.97
CA PHE A 33 -11.58 9.68 -6.09
C PHE A 33 -12.93 10.43 -6.01
N PRO A 34 -14.05 9.81 -5.58
CA PRO A 34 -15.32 10.52 -5.40
C PRO A 34 -15.30 11.60 -4.32
N ALA A 35 -14.40 11.49 -3.35
CA ALA A 35 -14.24 12.41 -2.22
C ALA A 35 -13.03 13.35 -2.41
N SER A 36 -12.27 13.22 -3.50
CA SER A 36 -11.13 14.07 -3.80
C SER A 36 -11.58 15.29 -4.61
N ALA A 37 -11.20 16.49 -4.18
CA ALA A 37 -11.44 17.73 -4.93
C ALA A 37 -10.37 17.95 -6.02
N THR A 38 -9.85 16.88 -6.61
CA THR A 38 -8.74 16.94 -7.58
C THR A 38 -9.25 17.23 -8.99
N SER A 39 -8.46 17.97 -9.77
CA SER A 39 -8.71 18.16 -11.21
C SER A 39 -8.13 17.02 -12.07
N LEU A 40 -7.43 16.08 -11.44
CA LEU A 40 -6.83 14.94 -12.11
C LEU A 40 -7.90 13.94 -12.57
N THR A 41 -7.60 13.23 -13.65
CA THR A 41 -8.35 12.03 -14.01
C THR A 41 -8.07 10.91 -13.00
N ARG A 42 -8.98 9.93 -12.93
CA ARG A 42 -8.81 8.76 -12.05
C ARG A 42 -7.50 8.01 -12.33
N THR A 43 -7.06 7.96 -13.59
CA THR A 43 -5.83 7.27 -13.99
C THR A 43 -4.58 8.03 -13.56
N GLU A 44 -4.57 9.36 -13.69
CA GLU A 44 -3.47 10.21 -13.18
C GLU A 44 -3.42 10.14 -11.65
N PHE A 45 -4.58 10.14 -11.01
CA PHE A 45 -4.68 10.02 -9.57
C PHE A 45 -4.19 8.65 -9.06
N GLU A 46 -4.55 7.56 -9.74
CA GLU A 46 -4.00 6.23 -9.47
C GLU A 46 -2.46 6.20 -9.63
N ALA A 47 -1.92 6.87 -10.66
CA ALA A 47 -0.48 6.98 -10.85
C ALA A 47 0.22 7.74 -9.71
N LEU A 48 -0.45 8.70 -9.06
CA LEU A 48 0.05 9.36 -7.84
C LEU A 48 0.01 8.45 -6.61
N LEU A 49 -0.99 7.57 -6.49
CA LEU A 49 -1.13 6.68 -5.34
C LEU A 49 -0.15 5.50 -5.37
N LEU A 50 0.26 5.05 -6.56
CA LEU A 50 1.18 3.93 -6.70
C LEU A 50 2.53 4.11 -5.95
N PRO A 51 3.27 5.23 -6.08
CA PRO A 51 4.48 5.45 -5.28
C PRO A 51 4.18 5.53 -3.78
N LEU A 52 3.05 6.09 -3.36
CA LEU A 52 2.65 6.13 -1.95
C LEU A 52 2.38 4.73 -1.39
N ALA A 53 1.73 3.86 -2.18
CA ALA A 53 1.53 2.46 -1.83
C ALA A 53 2.88 1.71 -1.69
N ARG A 54 3.86 2.03 -2.55
CA ARG A 54 5.23 1.50 -2.43
C ARG A 54 5.89 1.95 -1.13
N GLU A 55 5.76 3.22 -0.75
CA GLU A 55 6.32 3.72 0.51
C GLU A 55 5.72 3.00 1.73
N LEU A 56 4.39 2.83 1.77
CA LEU A 56 3.73 2.08 2.84
C LEU A 56 4.18 0.61 2.90
N SER A 57 4.31 -0.04 1.74
CA SER A 57 4.82 -1.41 1.65
C SER A 57 6.28 -1.51 2.11
N GLY A 58 7.12 -0.54 1.75
CA GLY A 58 8.50 -0.44 2.20
C GLY A 58 8.61 -0.26 3.71
N ALA A 59 7.80 0.64 4.29
CA ALA A 59 7.76 0.87 5.74
C ALA A 59 7.25 -0.38 6.51
N LEU A 60 6.27 -1.09 5.95
CA LEU A 60 5.76 -2.34 6.53
C LEU A 60 6.87 -3.40 6.67
N HIS A 61 7.69 -3.57 5.63
CA HIS A 61 8.75 -4.58 5.57
C HIS A 61 10.12 -4.10 6.05
N ALA A 62 10.23 -2.84 6.50
CA ALA A 62 11.49 -2.30 6.98
C ALA A 62 12.06 -3.18 8.11
N ARG A 63 13.37 -3.48 8.03
CA ARG A 63 14.07 -4.29 9.04
C ARG A 63 13.90 -3.72 10.45
N HIS A 64 14.04 -2.40 10.57
CA HIS A 64 13.61 -1.65 11.75
C HIS A 64 12.33 -0.93 11.38
N PHE A 65 11.24 -1.25 12.07
CA PHE A 65 9.96 -0.63 11.80
C PHE A 65 10.00 0.85 12.18
N ASP A 66 9.67 1.70 11.21
CA ASP A 66 9.52 3.14 11.37
C ASP A 66 8.22 3.58 10.68
N PRO A 67 7.25 4.17 11.42
CA PRO A 67 6.01 4.64 10.82
C PRO A 67 6.13 6.03 10.19
N ALA A 68 7.25 6.76 10.36
CA ALA A 68 7.41 8.13 9.86
C ALA A 68 7.11 8.30 8.35
N PRO A 69 7.46 7.36 7.45
CA PRO A 69 7.11 7.47 6.03
C PRO A 69 5.60 7.57 5.78
N ALA A 70 4.75 6.97 6.62
CA ALA A 70 3.30 7.07 6.47
C ALA A 70 2.77 8.48 6.70
N GLY A 71 3.43 9.31 7.52
CA GLY A 71 3.11 10.72 7.66
C GLY A 71 3.42 11.53 6.39
N GLY A 72 4.50 11.17 5.67
CA GLY A 72 4.80 11.71 4.35
C GLY A 72 3.72 11.38 3.32
N VAL A 73 3.19 10.16 3.38
CA VAL A 73 2.05 9.72 2.55
C VAL A 73 0.79 10.56 2.87
N GLY A 74 0.47 10.78 4.14
CA GLY A 74 -0.64 11.65 4.54
C GLY A 74 -0.49 13.08 4.00
N ALA A 75 0.70 13.66 4.14
CA ALA A 75 1.00 15.00 3.61
C ALA A 75 0.89 15.06 2.07
N ALA A 76 1.31 14.01 1.36
CA ALA A 76 1.16 13.92 -0.09
C ALA A 76 -0.31 13.85 -0.54
N LEU A 77 -1.17 13.15 0.21
CA LEU A 77 -2.61 13.13 -0.06
C LEU A 77 -3.24 14.51 0.13
N VAL A 78 -2.87 15.23 1.19
CA VAL A 78 -3.31 16.61 1.42
C VAL A 78 -2.87 17.52 0.27
N ALA A 79 -1.62 17.41 -0.18
CA ALA A 79 -1.10 18.15 -1.33
C ALA A 79 -1.84 17.79 -2.64
N ALA A 80 -2.33 16.56 -2.77
CA ALA A 80 -3.17 16.10 -3.88
C ALA A 80 -4.66 16.48 -3.73
N HIS A 81 -4.99 17.43 -2.85
CA HIS A 81 -6.34 17.90 -2.55
C HIS A 81 -7.28 16.85 -1.93
N CYS A 82 -6.72 15.79 -1.33
CA CYS A 82 -7.48 14.85 -0.49
C CYS A 82 -7.53 15.39 0.95
N THR A 83 -8.21 16.52 1.12
CA THR A 83 -8.37 17.20 2.43
C THR A 83 -9.71 16.92 3.10
N ASP A 84 -10.61 16.24 2.39
CA ASP A 84 -11.91 15.84 2.94
C ASP A 84 -11.72 14.73 3.99
N PRO A 85 -12.32 14.85 5.19
CA PRO A 85 -12.25 13.81 6.22
C PRO A 85 -12.77 12.45 5.73
N GLU A 86 -13.70 12.42 4.77
CA GLU A 86 -14.16 11.19 4.13
C GLU A 86 -13.06 10.54 3.28
N ALA A 87 -12.26 11.32 2.56
CA ALA A 87 -11.12 10.82 1.80
C ALA A 87 -10.04 10.21 2.72
N LEU A 88 -9.80 10.83 3.89
CA LEU A 88 -8.92 10.27 4.91
C LEU A 88 -9.47 8.97 5.49
N GLY A 89 -10.74 8.94 5.91
CA GLY A 89 -11.38 7.73 6.45
C GLY A 89 -11.37 6.56 5.45
N ARG A 90 -11.65 6.83 4.18
CA ARG A 90 -11.57 5.84 3.10
C ARG A 90 -10.13 5.36 2.85
N THR A 91 -9.15 6.26 2.94
CA THR A 91 -7.72 5.88 2.85
C THR A 91 -7.33 4.93 3.98
N LEU A 92 -7.64 5.28 5.23
CA LEU A 92 -7.33 4.46 6.40
C LEU A 92 -7.97 3.07 6.29
N GLY A 93 -9.24 3.00 5.83
CA GLY A 93 -9.93 1.74 5.59
C GLY A 93 -9.31 0.89 4.48
N VAL A 94 -8.82 1.51 3.40
CA VAL A 94 -8.11 0.78 2.33
C VAL A 94 -6.77 0.25 2.84
N VAL A 95 -6.01 1.05 3.56
CA VAL A 95 -4.73 0.61 4.16
C VAL A 95 -4.97 -0.55 5.13
N ASP A 96 -6.02 -0.48 5.96
CA ASP A 96 -6.38 -1.55 6.91
C ASP A 96 -6.62 -2.88 6.23
N ALA A 97 -7.53 -2.87 5.26
CA ALA A 97 -8.06 -4.07 4.64
C ALA A 97 -7.10 -4.67 3.63
N TYR A 98 -6.33 -3.83 2.93
CA TYR A 98 -5.64 -4.25 1.70
C TYR A 98 -4.11 -4.16 1.78
N LEU A 99 -3.51 -3.37 2.68
CA LEU A 99 -2.04 -3.27 2.72
C LEU A 99 -1.41 -4.62 3.08
N VAL A 100 -1.82 -5.24 4.18
CA VAL A 100 -1.29 -6.55 4.59
C VAL A 100 -1.74 -7.67 3.64
N LEU A 101 -2.96 -7.57 3.09
CA LEU A 101 -3.46 -8.56 2.14
C LEU A 101 -2.63 -8.63 0.85
N TYR A 102 -2.27 -7.48 0.29
CA TYR A 102 -1.53 -7.42 -0.98
C TYR A 102 -0.02 -7.38 -0.78
N CYS A 103 0.48 -6.74 0.27
CA CYS A 103 1.92 -6.56 0.46
C CYS A 103 2.51 -7.53 1.47
N GLY A 104 1.71 -8.19 2.31
CA GLY A 104 2.20 -9.16 3.29
C GLY A 104 3.06 -10.26 2.67
N THR A 105 4.00 -10.75 3.47
CA THR A 105 4.98 -11.78 3.07
C THR A 105 5.03 -12.86 4.14
N GLU A 106 5.44 -14.08 3.77
CA GLU A 106 5.59 -15.19 4.72
C GLU A 106 6.69 -14.94 5.77
N THR A 107 7.61 -14.02 5.49
CA THR A 107 8.70 -13.64 6.40
C THR A 107 8.26 -12.71 7.52
N LEU A 108 7.13 -12.01 7.37
CA LEU A 108 6.56 -11.13 8.38
C LEU A 108 5.30 -11.78 8.96
N PRO A 109 5.31 -12.23 10.23
CA PRO A 109 4.16 -12.87 10.85
C PRO A 109 2.90 -11.98 10.74
N ALA A 110 1.74 -12.58 10.46
CA ALA A 110 0.50 -11.84 10.20
C ALA A 110 0.11 -10.88 11.34
N ASP A 111 0.30 -11.28 12.60
CA ASP A 111 0.03 -10.42 13.77
C ASP A 111 0.98 -9.23 13.84
N GLU A 112 2.25 -9.43 13.50
CA GLU A 112 3.23 -8.34 13.43
C GLU A 112 2.93 -7.40 12.26
N ALA A 113 2.60 -7.94 11.08
CA ALA A 113 2.21 -7.15 9.92
C ALA A 113 0.98 -6.28 10.23
N ARG A 114 -0.03 -6.83 10.93
CA ARG A 114 -1.20 -6.08 11.39
C ARG A 114 -0.83 -5.00 12.41
N ALA A 115 0.02 -5.31 13.39
CA ALA A 115 0.46 -4.32 14.37
C ALA A 115 1.24 -3.16 13.73
N ARG A 116 2.09 -3.46 12.74
CA ARG A 116 2.81 -2.46 11.94
C ARG A 116 1.84 -1.64 11.08
N CYS A 117 0.87 -2.27 10.42
CA CYS A 117 -0.17 -1.60 9.65
C CYS A 117 -0.95 -0.58 10.50
N ALA A 118 -1.38 -0.97 11.70
CA ALA A 118 -2.08 -0.09 12.64
C ALA A 118 -1.25 1.14 13.02
N ARG A 119 0.06 0.99 13.20
CA ARG A 119 0.97 2.11 13.47
C ARG A 119 1.18 3.01 12.25
N LEU A 120 1.22 2.46 11.04
CA LEU A 120 1.29 3.24 9.80
C LEU A 120 0.01 4.06 9.59
N GLN A 121 -1.16 3.47 9.83
CA GLN A 121 -2.44 4.20 9.80
C GLN A 121 -2.45 5.36 10.80
N HIS A 122 -1.97 5.12 12.02
CA HIS A 122 -1.92 6.16 13.04
C HIS A 122 -0.98 7.31 12.66
N ALA A 123 0.13 7.03 11.98
CA ALA A 123 1.05 8.06 11.51
C ALA A 123 0.55 8.79 10.24
N LEU A 124 -0.35 8.18 9.48
CA LEU A 124 -0.96 8.77 8.29
C LEU A 124 -2.08 9.78 8.62
N ALA A 125 -2.81 9.54 9.72
CA ALA A 125 -3.93 10.36 10.20
C ALA A 125 -3.47 11.63 10.93
#